data_AF-A6JYN8-F1
#
_entry.id   AF-A6JYN8-F1
#
_cell.length_a   1.000
_cell.length_b   1.000
_cell.length_c   1.000
_cell.angle_alpha   90.00
_cell.angle_beta   90.00
_cell.angle_gamma   90.00
#
_symmetry.space_group_name_H-M   'P 1'
#
loop_
_entity.id
_entity.type
_entity.pdbx_description
1 polymer ?
#
loop_
_entity_poly.entity_id
_entity_poly.type
_entity_poly.pdbx_seq_one_letter_code
_entity_poly.pdbx_strand_id
1 'polypeptide(L)'
;MQEKDESKAEVIQTLYHQTLDSLQKLLNALFIEDPTPAGLKSILEPLGPWMNSGKVHERARAVNSNVSVLNYTLVTLPFFVSSGFPTLGLLLGRLLLRIGDPDEEIGREALDGITILYTILDLQKRTKNKEEINKKELYETNKRFLGPYNPASPCQNILRVIAEFGDFLGPQQVRDLLLAALEGLKDISETQGKDSIEMMQLASEVMLSSVLEWYRHRALEVIPEIMQGIYMQLSHIQEPRAREVALLPISFLASSFMTEVVVALLMCPLPLDSCVGRVRRIYPQLLLALLIQVHYHIGLNLPSRVAPRKDSKDDIQPPLFVPVRWMVKVVKTLLLKMGCSYESAFLEEQGGWELMGQAESHYRAVSLLARAMVHYSCQELCRILYLLIPLLERGDERHKITATAFFVEVGPGAL
;
A
#
# COMPACT_ATOMS: atom_id res chain seq x y z
N MET A 1 -44.88 -13.35 -33.28
CA MET A 1 -43.88 -12.30 -32.98
C MET A 1 -43.01 -12.75 -31.81
N GLN A 2 -43.63 -13.19 -30.71
CA GLN A 2 -42.97 -13.74 -29.51
C GLN A 2 -42.03 -14.93 -29.78
N GLU A 3 -42.45 -15.92 -30.57
CA GLU A 3 -41.66 -17.13 -30.90
C GLU A 3 -40.39 -16.84 -31.75
N LYS A 4 -40.45 -15.78 -32.56
CA LYS A 4 -39.31 -15.31 -33.37
C LYS A 4 -38.30 -14.50 -32.54
N ASP A 5 -38.75 -13.92 -31.44
CA ASP A 5 -37.89 -13.19 -30.51
C ASP A 5 -37.27 -14.13 -29.47
N GLU A 6 -37.98 -15.20 -29.07
CA GLU A 6 -37.43 -16.30 -28.25
C GLU A 6 -36.31 -17.06 -28.98
N SER A 7 -36.54 -17.48 -30.24
CA SER A 7 -35.51 -18.14 -31.05
C SER A 7 -34.27 -17.25 -31.30
N LYS A 8 -34.45 -15.93 -31.43
CA LYS A 8 -33.31 -14.99 -31.50
C LYS A 8 -32.57 -14.90 -30.17
N ALA A 9 -33.28 -14.87 -29.05
CA ALA A 9 -32.67 -14.84 -27.73
C ALA A 9 -31.82 -16.09 -27.46
N GLU A 10 -32.31 -17.27 -27.86
CA GLU A 10 -31.57 -18.53 -27.77
C GLU A 10 -30.30 -18.53 -28.62
N VAL A 11 -30.37 -18.00 -29.86
CA VAL A 11 -29.20 -17.86 -30.74
C VAL A 11 -28.17 -16.91 -30.14
N ILE A 12 -28.59 -15.77 -29.58
CA ILE A 12 -27.71 -14.81 -28.91
C ILE A 12 -27.05 -15.45 -27.68
N GLN A 13 -27.82 -16.18 -26.87
CA GLN A 13 -27.30 -16.89 -25.70
C GLN A 13 -26.26 -17.94 -26.11
N THR A 14 -26.51 -18.68 -27.20
CA THR A 14 -25.57 -19.68 -27.73
C THR A 14 -24.27 -19.05 -28.22
N LEU A 15 -24.37 -17.98 -29.03
CA LEU A 15 -23.21 -17.22 -29.51
C LEU A 15 -22.37 -16.67 -28.36
N TYR A 16 -23.04 -16.19 -27.32
CA TYR A 16 -22.37 -15.68 -26.13
C TYR A 16 -21.59 -16.77 -25.37
N HIS A 17 -22.19 -17.96 -25.17
CA HIS A 17 -21.49 -19.09 -24.55
C HIS A 17 -20.29 -19.54 -25.39
N GLN A 18 -20.45 -19.62 -26.72
CA GLN A 18 -19.35 -19.97 -27.63
C GLN A 18 -18.21 -18.95 -27.59
N THR A 19 -18.53 -17.66 -27.46
CA THR A 19 -17.54 -16.59 -27.36
C THR A 19 -16.75 -16.69 -26.06
N LEU A 20 -17.43 -16.97 -24.94
CA LEU A 20 -16.78 -17.15 -23.64
C LEU A 20 -15.90 -18.41 -23.60
N ASP A 21 -16.37 -19.53 -24.16
CA ASP A 21 -15.57 -20.74 -24.28
C ASP A 21 -14.32 -20.51 -25.17
N SER A 22 -14.47 -19.77 -26.26
CA SER A 22 -13.35 -19.37 -27.13
C SER A 22 -12.36 -18.46 -26.40
N LEU A 23 -12.85 -17.51 -25.60
CA LEU A 23 -12.01 -16.66 -24.76
C LEU A 23 -11.25 -17.51 -23.73
N GLN A 24 -11.91 -18.45 -23.06
CA GLN A 24 -11.27 -19.30 -22.07
C GLN A 24 -10.16 -20.15 -22.69
N LYS A 25 -10.40 -20.72 -23.88
CA LYS A 25 -9.37 -21.45 -24.64
C LYS A 25 -8.20 -20.55 -25.01
N LEU A 26 -8.46 -19.31 -25.42
CA LEU A 26 -7.40 -18.33 -25.70
C LEU A 26 -6.57 -18.02 -24.45
N LEU A 27 -7.20 -17.74 -23.31
CA LEU A 27 -6.49 -17.45 -22.06
C LEU A 27 -5.62 -18.64 -21.62
N ASN A 28 -6.14 -19.87 -21.75
CA ASN A 28 -5.38 -21.07 -21.45
C ASN A 28 -4.21 -21.27 -22.43
N ALA A 29 -4.41 -21.00 -23.73
CA ALA A 29 -3.34 -21.05 -24.73
C ALA A 29 -2.24 -20.02 -24.45
N LEU A 30 -2.60 -18.79 -24.08
CA LEU A 30 -1.64 -17.76 -23.67
C LEU A 30 -0.81 -18.20 -22.45
N PHE A 31 -1.42 -18.91 -21.51
CA PHE A 31 -0.69 -19.44 -20.35
C PHE A 31 0.29 -20.57 -20.74
N ILE A 32 -0.04 -21.38 -21.76
CA ILE A 32 0.89 -22.41 -22.25
C ILE A 32 2.14 -21.78 -22.88
N GLU A 33 1.99 -20.64 -23.56
CA GLU A 33 3.10 -19.91 -24.17
C GLU A 33 4.08 -19.34 -23.12
N ASP A 34 3.56 -18.89 -21.97
CA ASP A 34 4.36 -18.40 -20.84
C ASP A 34 3.86 -18.96 -19.49
N PRO A 35 4.24 -20.20 -19.12
CA PRO A 35 3.78 -20.88 -17.90
C PRO A 35 4.56 -20.41 -16.66
N THR A 36 4.81 -19.11 -16.53
CA THR A 36 5.53 -18.48 -15.43
C THR A 36 4.59 -17.61 -14.57
N PRO A 37 5.00 -17.19 -13.35
CA PRO A 37 4.20 -16.25 -12.57
C PRO A 37 3.99 -14.91 -13.30
N ALA A 38 4.93 -14.51 -14.16
CA ALA A 38 4.82 -13.29 -14.96
C ALA A 38 3.79 -13.45 -16.08
N GLY A 39 3.80 -14.59 -16.77
CA GLY A 39 2.78 -14.93 -17.77
C GLY A 39 1.38 -14.98 -17.15
N LEU A 40 1.24 -15.65 -16.00
CA LEU A 40 -0.03 -15.68 -15.26
C LEU A 40 -0.49 -14.27 -14.88
N LYS A 41 0.42 -13.42 -14.37
CA LYS A 41 0.13 -12.01 -14.10
C LYS A 41 -0.42 -11.30 -15.34
N SER A 42 0.25 -11.44 -16.49
CA SER A 42 -0.13 -10.75 -17.73
C SER A 42 -1.54 -11.07 -18.21
N ILE A 43 -2.03 -12.28 -17.88
CA ILE A 43 -3.38 -12.75 -18.22
C ILE A 43 -4.41 -12.24 -17.21
N LEU A 44 -4.12 -12.30 -15.91
CA LEU A 44 -5.08 -11.98 -14.85
C LEU A 44 -5.23 -10.47 -14.60
N GLU A 45 -4.14 -9.69 -14.75
CA GLU A 45 -4.12 -8.26 -14.45
C GLU A 45 -5.15 -7.44 -15.28
N PRO A 46 -5.30 -7.67 -16.60
CA PRO A 46 -6.33 -7.01 -17.42
C PRO A 46 -7.78 -7.32 -17.01
N LEU A 47 -8.04 -8.44 -16.33
CA LEU A 47 -9.38 -8.81 -15.85
C LEU A 47 -9.78 -8.01 -14.59
N GLY A 48 -8.81 -7.37 -13.93
CA GLY A 48 -8.98 -6.62 -12.69
C GLY A 48 -10.12 -5.60 -12.68
N PRO A 49 -10.15 -4.62 -13.61
CA PRO A 49 -11.18 -3.59 -13.66
C PRO A 49 -12.60 -4.16 -13.75
N TRP A 50 -12.78 -5.29 -14.42
CA TRP A 50 -14.08 -5.94 -14.61
C TRP A 50 -14.60 -6.61 -13.33
N MET A 51 -13.71 -7.08 -12.45
CA MET A 51 -14.11 -7.62 -11.14
C MET A 51 -14.71 -6.55 -10.21
N ASN A 52 -14.42 -5.27 -10.45
CA ASN A 52 -14.96 -4.14 -9.69
C ASN A 52 -16.05 -3.38 -10.46
N SER A 53 -16.60 -3.95 -11.54
CA SER A 53 -17.66 -3.32 -12.31
C SER A 53 -18.97 -3.21 -11.52
N GLY A 54 -19.75 -2.15 -11.77
CA GLY A 54 -21.11 -2.04 -11.27
C GLY A 54 -22.06 -3.11 -11.78
N LYS A 55 -21.75 -3.73 -12.93
CA LYS A 55 -22.61 -4.74 -13.56
C LYS A 55 -22.27 -6.16 -13.08
N VAL A 56 -23.27 -6.84 -12.52
CA VAL A 56 -23.13 -8.21 -11.97
C VAL A 56 -22.50 -9.18 -12.98
N HIS A 57 -22.98 -9.17 -14.22
CA HIS A 57 -22.48 -10.07 -15.27
C HIS A 57 -21.03 -9.80 -15.69
N GLU A 58 -20.54 -8.55 -15.57
CA GLU A 58 -19.13 -8.23 -15.84
C GLU A 58 -18.24 -8.79 -14.73
N ARG A 59 -18.67 -8.65 -13.47
CA ARG A 59 -17.96 -9.23 -12.32
C ARG A 59 -17.93 -10.75 -12.37
N ALA A 60 -19.08 -11.39 -12.59
CA ALA A 60 -19.21 -12.85 -12.66
C ALA A 60 -18.27 -13.45 -13.72
N ARG A 61 -18.25 -12.87 -14.93
CA ARG A 61 -17.34 -13.30 -16.00
C ARG A 61 -15.88 -13.14 -15.63
N ALA A 62 -15.52 -12.00 -15.03
CA ALA A 62 -14.14 -11.73 -14.66
C ALA A 62 -13.65 -12.70 -13.58
N VAL A 63 -14.46 -12.96 -12.55
CA VAL A 63 -14.15 -13.95 -11.50
C VAL A 63 -14.02 -15.34 -12.11
N ASN A 64 -15.01 -15.80 -12.88
CA ASN A 64 -14.97 -17.14 -13.47
C ASN A 64 -13.78 -17.34 -14.43
N SER A 65 -13.40 -16.31 -15.20
CA SER A 65 -12.20 -16.35 -16.05
C SER A 65 -10.93 -16.47 -15.21
N ASN A 66 -10.82 -15.72 -14.10
CA ASN A 66 -9.69 -15.83 -13.16
C ASN A 66 -9.61 -17.25 -12.57
N VAL A 67 -10.73 -17.78 -12.06
CA VAL A 67 -10.80 -19.13 -11.47
C VAL A 67 -10.44 -20.20 -12.49
N SER A 68 -10.94 -20.09 -13.72
CA SER A 68 -10.66 -21.05 -14.78
C SER A 68 -9.18 -21.08 -15.17
N VAL A 69 -8.53 -19.91 -15.29
CA VAL A 69 -7.08 -19.83 -15.56
C VAL A 69 -6.26 -20.37 -14.38
N LEU A 70 -6.66 -20.09 -13.14
CA LEU A 70 -6.01 -20.65 -11.95
C LEU A 70 -6.16 -22.18 -11.89
N ASN A 71 -7.35 -22.70 -12.21
CA ASN A 71 -7.59 -24.15 -12.25
C ASN A 71 -6.74 -24.83 -13.33
N TYR A 72 -6.68 -24.22 -14.52
CA TYR A 72 -5.82 -24.69 -15.60
C TYR A 72 -4.34 -24.69 -15.18
N THR A 73 -3.90 -23.66 -14.46
CA THR A 73 -2.57 -23.55 -13.88
C THR A 73 -2.29 -24.69 -12.90
N LEU A 74 -3.20 -24.96 -11.95
CA LEU A 74 -3.07 -26.03 -10.97
C LEU A 74 -2.90 -27.41 -11.63
N VAL A 75 -3.69 -27.71 -12.65
CA VAL A 75 -3.61 -28.97 -13.41
C VAL A 75 -2.29 -29.06 -14.18
N THR A 76 -1.89 -27.98 -14.85
CA THR A 76 -0.73 -27.92 -15.76
C THR A 76 0.60 -27.68 -15.03
N LEU A 77 0.61 -27.58 -13.71
CA LEU A 77 1.82 -27.31 -12.90
C LEU A 77 2.79 -28.53 -12.87
N PRO A 78 3.97 -28.45 -13.51
CA PRO A 78 5.17 -29.01 -12.89
C PRO A 78 6.38 -28.05 -12.80
N PHE A 79 6.26 -26.77 -13.23
CA PHE A 79 7.42 -25.93 -13.56
C PHE A 79 7.64 -24.62 -12.77
N PHE A 80 6.93 -24.33 -11.66
CA PHE A 80 7.20 -23.09 -10.91
C PHE A 80 8.50 -23.19 -10.09
N VAL A 81 9.63 -22.97 -10.78
CA VAL A 81 10.95 -22.93 -10.19
C VAL A 81 11.33 -21.48 -9.90
N SER A 82 11.53 -21.22 -8.60
CA SER A 82 12.31 -20.16 -7.96
C SER A 82 11.77 -18.73 -7.76
N SER A 83 10.73 -18.23 -8.42
CA SER A 83 10.21 -16.87 -8.14
C SER A 83 8.80 -16.89 -7.53
N GLY A 84 8.61 -16.23 -6.39
CA GLY A 84 7.27 -16.03 -5.81
C GLY A 84 6.32 -15.31 -6.77
N PHE A 85 5.00 -15.36 -6.51
CA PHE A 85 4.01 -14.77 -7.40
C PHE A 85 3.94 -13.23 -7.23
N PRO A 86 4.42 -12.41 -8.19
CA PRO A 86 4.64 -10.99 -7.97
C PRO A 86 3.38 -10.21 -7.62
N THR A 87 2.24 -10.56 -8.20
CA THR A 87 0.92 -9.91 -8.01
C THR A 87 -0.01 -10.67 -7.08
N LEU A 88 0.53 -11.54 -6.21
CA LEU A 88 -0.28 -12.31 -5.26
C LEU A 88 -1.20 -11.41 -4.43
N GLY A 89 -0.67 -10.33 -3.85
CA GLY A 89 -1.46 -9.42 -3.00
C GLY A 89 -2.63 -8.79 -3.74
N LEU A 90 -2.41 -8.34 -4.98
CA LEU A 90 -3.44 -7.71 -5.80
C LEU A 90 -4.54 -8.70 -6.21
N LEU A 91 -4.16 -9.90 -6.68
CA LEU A 91 -5.13 -10.92 -7.07
C LEU A 91 -5.94 -11.41 -5.86
N LEU A 92 -5.24 -11.74 -4.76
CA LEU A 92 -5.87 -12.19 -3.53
C LEU A 92 -6.84 -11.12 -3.01
N GLY A 93 -6.45 -9.85 -3.00
CA GLY A 93 -7.30 -8.76 -2.54
C GLY A 93 -8.56 -8.59 -3.37
N ARG A 94 -8.44 -8.66 -4.71
CA ARG A 94 -9.63 -8.57 -5.58
C ARG A 94 -10.58 -9.75 -5.41
N LEU A 95 -10.06 -10.97 -5.25
CA LEU A 95 -10.89 -12.15 -4.98
C LEU A 95 -11.53 -12.08 -3.57
N LEU A 96 -10.79 -11.63 -2.55
CA LEU A 96 -11.31 -11.44 -1.20
C LEU A 96 -12.47 -10.44 -1.17
N LEU A 97 -12.36 -9.33 -1.90
CA LEU A 97 -13.47 -8.38 -2.06
C LEU A 97 -14.71 -9.04 -2.68
N ARG A 98 -14.52 -9.97 -3.61
CA ARG A 98 -15.63 -10.69 -4.25
C ARG A 98 -16.28 -11.74 -3.35
N ILE A 99 -15.66 -12.20 -2.25
CA ILE A 99 -16.36 -13.02 -1.25
C ILE A 99 -17.57 -12.26 -0.68
N GLY A 100 -17.45 -10.94 -0.53
CA GLY A 100 -18.55 -10.06 -0.09
C GLY A 100 -19.41 -9.52 -1.24
N ASP A 101 -19.43 -10.15 -2.41
CA ASP A 101 -20.28 -9.71 -3.52
C ASP A 101 -21.77 -9.91 -3.15
N PRO A 102 -22.66 -8.98 -3.54
CA PRO A 102 -24.11 -9.14 -3.38
C PRO A 102 -24.67 -10.39 -4.07
N ASP A 103 -24.02 -10.85 -5.14
CA ASP A 103 -24.35 -12.11 -5.80
C ASP A 103 -23.59 -13.27 -5.15
N GLU A 104 -24.34 -14.17 -4.51
CA GLU A 104 -23.76 -15.28 -3.75
C GLU A 104 -22.95 -16.26 -4.59
N GLU A 105 -23.27 -16.41 -5.89
CA GLU A 105 -22.52 -17.29 -6.78
C GLU A 105 -21.15 -16.69 -7.09
N ILE A 106 -21.07 -15.36 -7.25
CA ILE A 106 -19.78 -14.65 -7.40
C ILE A 106 -18.92 -14.85 -6.14
N GLY A 107 -19.52 -14.71 -4.95
CA GLY A 107 -18.82 -14.92 -3.68
C GLY A 107 -18.31 -16.34 -3.48
N ARG A 108 -19.12 -17.33 -3.86
CA ARG A 108 -18.73 -18.75 -3.82
C ARG A 108 -17.59 -19.06 -4.79
N GLU A 109 -17.70 -18.59 -6.02
CA GLU A 109 -16.67 -18.78 -7.06
C GLU A 109 -15.36 -18.11 -6.66
N ALA A 110 -15.42 -16.92 -6.06
CA ALA A 110 -14.23 -16.22 -5.57
C ALA A 110 -13.51 -17.01 -4.47
N LEU A 111 -14.24 -17.62 -3.52
CA LEU A 111 -13.64 -18.47 -2.49
C LEU A 111 -13.03 -19.74 -3.08
N ASP A 112 -13.65 -20.33 -4.12
CA ASP A 112 -13.07 -21.47 -4.83
C ASP A 112 -11.76 -21.08 -5.54
N GLY A 113 -11.75 -19.93 -6.23
CA GLY A 113 -10.55 -19.34 -6.82
C GLY A 113 -9.42 -19.12 -5.82
N ILE A 114 -9.73 -18.62 -4.62
CA ILE A 114 -8.78 -18.45 -3.51
C ILE A 114 -8.26 -19.82 -3.05
N THR A 115 -9.12 -20.82 -2.96
CA THR A 115 -8.73 -22.18 -2.56
C THR A 115 -7.76 -22.80 -3.57
N ILE A 116 -8.01 -22.60 -4.87
CA ILE A 116 -7.10 -23.01 -5.95
C ILE A 116 -5.78 -22.26 -5.84
N LEU A 117 -5.82 -20.93 -5.66
CA LEU A 117 -4.63 -20.11 -5.50
C LEU A 117 -3.78 -20.55 -4.30
N TYR A 118 -4.40 -20.77 -3.14
CA TYR A 118 -3.74 -21.27 -1.95
C TYR A 118 -3.10 -22.64 -2.21
N THR A 119 -3.81 -23.53 -2.91
CA THR A 119 -3.29 -24.86 -3.28
C THR A 119 -2.09 -24.77 -4.21
N ILE A 120 -2.09 -23.85 -5.19
CA ILE A 120 -0.92 -23.60 -6.05
C ILE A 120 0.29 -23.17 -5.20
N LEU A 121 0.09 -22.23 -4.27
CA LEU A 121 1.15 -21.72 -3.40
C LEU A 121 1.68 -22.79 -2.42
N ASP A 122 0.79 -23.59 -1.83
CA ASP A 122 1.16 -24.68 -0.93
C ASP A 122 1.91 -25.79 -1.68
N LEU A 123 1.47 -26.16 -2.89
CA LEU A 123 2.23 -27.06 -3.76
C LEU A 123 3.64 -26.54 -4.04
N GLN A 124 3.79 -25.25 -4.36
CA GLN A 124 5.11 -24.65 -4.59
C GLN A 124 5.99 -24.70 -3.35
N LYS A 125 5.42 -24.46 -2.16
CA LYS A 125 6.13 -24.54 -0.88
C LYS A 125 6.62 -25.96 -0.59
N ARG A 126 5.77 -26.97 -0.76
CA ARG A 126 6.10 -28.38 -0.48
C ARG A 126 6.96 -29.06 -1.55
N THR A 127 6.85 -28.62 -2.81
CA THR A 127 7.74 -29.08 -3.89
C THR A 127 9.20 -28.75 -3.56
N LYS A 128 9.47 -27.59 -2.95
CA LYS A 128 10.81 -27.24 -2.45
C LYS A 128 11.31 -28.21 -1.37
N ASN A 129 10.40 -28.83 -0.62
CA ASN A 129 10.69 -29.81 0.42
C ASN A 129 10.78 -31.26 -0.11
N LYS A 130 10.62 -31.50 -1.43
CA LYS A 130 10.63 -32.82 -2.08
C LYS A 130 9.53 -33.78 -1.60
N GLU A 131 8.36 -33.24 -1.26
CA GLU A 131 7.17 -34.05 -0.92
C GLU A 131 6.44 -34.49 -2.20
N GLU A 132 6.08 -35.78 -2.31
CA GLU A 132 5.25 -36.31 -3.40
C GLU A 132 3.77 -36.12 -3.04
N ILE A 133 3.01 -35.35 -3.84
CA ILE A 133 1.70 -34.82 -3.42
C ILE A 133 0.63 -35.04 -4.48
N ASN A 134 -0.50 -35.62 -4.04
CA ASN A 134 -1.72 -35.67 -4.82
C ASN A 134 -2.42 -34.29 -4.81
N LYS A 135 -2.45 -33.62 -5.97
CA LYS A 135 -3.06 -32.29 -6.15
C LYS A 135 -4.53 -32.24 -5.71
N LYS A 136 -5.30 -33.31 -5.96
CA LYS A 136 -6.74 -33.36 -5.64
C LYS A 136 -6.97 -33.45 -4.14
N GLU A 137 -6.21 -34.32 -3.47
CA GLU A 137 -6.30 -34.46 -2.01
C GLU A 137 -5.88 -33.18 -1.30
N LEU A 138 -4.82 -32.53 -1.79
CA LEU A 138 -4.37 -31.26 -1.23
C LEU A 138 -5.41 -30.15 -1.38
N TYR A 139 -6.05 -30.04 -2.56
CA TYR A 139 -7.14 -29.08 -2.76
C TYR A 139 -8.29 -29.33 -1.77
N GLU A 140 -8.71 -30.58 -1.57
CA GLU A 140 -9.79 -30.90 -0.61
C GLU A 140 -9.39 -30.60 0.85
N THR A 141 -8.14 -30.87 1.24
CA THR A 141 -7.64 -30.50 2.58
C THR A 141 -7.62 -28.98 2.74
N ASN A 142 -7.12 -28.23 1.75
CA ASN A 142 -7.09 -26.77 1.78
C ASN A 142 -8.49 -26.15 1.79
N LYS A 143 -9.44 -26.74 1.06
CA LYS A 143 -10.85 -26.35 1.07
C LYS A 143 -11.48 -26.52 2.45
N ARG A 144 -11.18 -27.61 3.16
CA ARG A 144 -11.64 -27.80 4.54
C ARG A 144 -11.03 -26.80 5.50
N PHE A 145 -9.77 -26.44 5.28
CA PHE A 145 -9.02 -25.51 6.09
C PHE A 145 -9.51 -24.06 5.97
N LEU A 146 -9.68 -23.57 4.72
CA LEU A 146 -10.30 -22.27 4.43
C LEU A 146 -11.81 -22.25 4.69
N GLY A 147 -12.42 -23.44 4.82
CA GLY A 147 -13.80 -23.68 5.19
C GLY A 147 -14.83 -23.30 4.12
N PRO A 148 -16.12 -23.65 4.35
CA PRO A 148 -17.17 -23.43 3.36
C PRO A 148 -17.52 -21.95 3.22
N TYR A 149 -18.00 -21.58 2.04
CA TYR A 149 -18.61 -20.27 1.79
C TYR A 149 -19.87 -20.10 2.64
N ASN A 150 -19.98 -18.97 3.35
CA ASN A 150 -21.16 -18.62 4.13
C ASN A 150 -21.70 -17.25 3.70
N PRO A 151 -22.80 -17.20 2.92
CA PRO A 151 -23.36 -15.93 2.45
C PRO A 151 -23.89 -15.04 3.58
N ALA A 152 -24.23 -15.61 4.74
CA ALA A 152 -24.69 -14.84 5.90
C ALA A 152 -23.54 -14.13 6.64
N SER A 153 -22.29 -14.55 6.41
CA SER A 153 -21.11 -13.94 7.05
C SER A 153 -19.87 -14.02 6.15
N PRO A 154 -19.87 -13.31 5.00
CA PRO A 154 -18.74 -13.29 4.08
C PRO A 154 -17.49 -12.69 4.74
N CYS A 155 -17.66 -11.79 5.71
CA CYS A 155 -16.56 -11.21 6.49
C CYS A 155 -15.79 -12.28 7.30
N GLN A 156 -16.48 -13.29 7.84
CA GLN A 156 -15.81 -14.38 8.54
C GLN A 156 -15.00 -15.25 7.58
N ASN A 157 -15.50 -15.45 6.35
CA ASN A 157 -14.73 -16.11 5.29
C ASN A 157 -13.44 -15.31 4.96
N ILE A 158 -13.56 -13.99 4.79
CA ILE A 158 -12.42 -13.09 4.53
C ILE A 158 -11.37 -13.18 5.64
N LEU A 159 -11.77 -13.06 6.92
CA LEU A 159 -10.86 -13.11 8.07
C LEU A 159 -10.05 -14.41 8.11
N ARG A 160 -10.73 -15.54 7.91
CA ARG A 160 -10.10 -16.86 7.89
C ARG A 160 -9.09 -16.99 6.75
N VAL A 161 -9.46 -16.58 5.55
CA VAL A 161 -8.53 -16.60 4.41
C VAL A 161 -7.30 -15.74 4.71
N ILE A 162 -7.49 -14.52 5.20
CA ILE A 162 -6.37 -13.61 5.48
C ILE A 162 -5.40 -14.25 6.47
N ALA A 163 -5.88 -14.84 7.57
CA ALA A 163 -5.04 -15.49 8.57
C ALA A 163 -4.12 -16.58 7.97
N GLU A 164 -4.61 -17.36 7.01
CA GLU A 164 -3.86 -18.49 6.43
C GLU A 164 -2.85 -18.09 5.36
N PHE A 165 -3.02 -16.94 4.71
CA PHE A 165 -2.10 -16.51 3.65
C PHE A 165 -0.79 -15.92 4.19
N GLY A 166 -0.63 -15.82 5.52
CA GLY A 166 0.50 -15.15 6.17
C GLY A 166 1.88 -15.61 5.70
N ASP A 167 2.08 -16.89 5.41
CA ASP A 167 3.38 -17.41 4.94
C ASP A 167 3.77 -16.91 3.54
N PHE A 168 2.81 -16.45 2.74
CA PHE A 168 3.00 -16.05 1.35
C PHE A 168 3.02 -14.52 1.15
N LEU A 169 2.67 -13.74 2.18
CA LEU A 169 2.52 -12.28 2.08
C LEU A 169 3.79 -11.54 2.51
N GLY A 170 4.66 -11.22 1.55
CA GLY A 170 5.78 -10.28 1.76
C GLY A 170 5.33 -8.81 1.80
N PRO A 171 6.23 -7.85 2.07
CA PRO A 171 5.91 -6.42 2.16
C PRO A 171 5.14 -5.89 0.95
N GLN A 172 5.59 -6.23 -0.26
CA GLN A 172 4.96 -5.80 -1.51
C GLN A 172 3.54 -6.39 -1.66
N GLN A 173 3.35 -7.65 -1.26
CA GLN A 173 2.04 -8.30 -1.31
C GLN A 173 1.08 -7.70 -0.27
N VAL A 174 1.57 -7.34 0.93
CA VAL A 174 0.76 -6.63 1.95
C VAL A 174 0.33 -5.27 1.41
N ARG A 175 1.22 -4.49 0.79
CA ARG A 175 0.86 -3.24 0.11
C ARG A 175 -0.23 -3.50 -0.93
N ASP A 176 -0.01 -4.41 -1.86
CA ASP A 176 -0.93 -4.64 -2.98
C ASP A 176 -2.30 -5.13 -2.50
N LEU A 177 -2.32 -5.94 -1.44
CA LEU A 177 -3.54 -6.42 -0.79
C LEU A 177 -4.34 -5.26 -0.15
N LEU A 178 -3.66 -4.35 0.54
CA LEU A 178 -4.30 -3.13 1.10
C LEU A 178 -4.84 -2.22 0.00
N LEU A 179 -4.07 -2.00 -1.07
CA LEU A 179 -4.51 -1.18 -2.19
C LEU A 179 -5.67 -1.80 -2.97
N ALA A 180 -5.67 -3.14 -3.10
CA ALA A 180 -6.79 -3.88 -3.67
C ALA A 180 -8.06 -3.70 -2.82
N ALA A 181 -7.97 -3.77 -1.49
CA ALA A 181 -9.11 -3.56 -0.60
C ALA A 181 -9.74 -2.17 -0.77
N LEU A 182 -8.94 -1.13 -1.06
CA LEU A 182 -9.45 0.21 -1.36
C LEU A 182 -10.26 0.28 -2.67
N GLU A 183 -10.09 -0.67 -3.60
CA GLU A 183 -10.88 -0.70 -4.83
C GLU A 183 -12.36 -0.95 -4.56
N GLY A 184 -12.71 -1.65 -3.47
CA GLY A 184 -14.10 -1.89 -3.05
C GLY A 184 -14.80 -0.68 -2.45
N LEU A 185 -14.08 0.44 -2.25
CA LEU A 185 -14.61 1.69 -1.70
C LEU A 185 -14.90 2.74 -2.77
N LYS A 186 -14.51 2.48 -4.02
CA LYS A 186 -14.75 3.41 -5.14
C LYS A 186 -16.24 3.56 -5.40
N ASP A 187 -16.65 4.74 -5.85
CA ASP A 187 -18.04 4.95 -6.23
C ASP A 187 -18.37 4.08 -7.45
N ILE A 188 -19.20 3.07 -7.23
CA ILE A 188 -19.73 2.23 -8.28
C ILE A 188 -20.97 2.95 -8.82
N SER A 189 -21.06 3.09 -10.15
CA SER A 189 -22.16 3.76 -10.84
C SER A 189 -23.56 3.32 -10.36
N GLU A 190 -24.54 4.22 -10.51
CA GLU A 190 -25.95 4.27 -10.04
C GLU A 190 -26.82 2.99 -10.09
N THR A 191 -26.32 1.85 -10.54
CA THR A 191 -27.06 0.60 -10.73
C THR A 191 -27.07 -0.35 -9.53
N GLN A 192 -26.34 -0.07 -8.44
CA GLN A 192 -26.30 -0.93 -7.25
C GLN A 192 -27.23 -0.43 -6.14
N GLY A 193 -27.95 -1.35 -5.50
CA GLY A 193 -28.77 -1.04 -4.32
C GLY A 193 -27.90 -0.64 -3.12
N LYS A 194 -28.47 0.13 -2.19
CA LYS A 194 -27.78 0.62 -0.99
C LYS A 194 -27.11 -0.52 -0.19
N ASP A 195 -27.82 -1.63 0.00
CA ASP A 195 -27.33 -2.79 0.76
C ASP A 195 -26.11 -3.45 0.09
N SER A 196 -26.06 -3.44 -1.24
CA SER A 196 -24.93 -3.97 -2.04
C SER A 196 -23.66 -3.16 -1.83
N ILE A 197 -23.79 -1.84 -1.75
CA ILE A 197 -22.66 -0.93 -1.51
C ILE A 197 -22.16 -1.12 -0.07
N GLU A 198 -23.06 -1.23 0.90
CA GLU A 198 -22.70 -1.44 2.31
C GLU A 198 -21.95 -2.77 2.53
N MET A 199 -22.35 -3.86 1.86
CA MET A 199 -21.64 -5.14 1.92
C MET A 199 -20.20 -5.04 1.39
N MET A 200 -20.00 -4.35 0.26
CA MET A 200 -18.66 -4.20 -0.32
C MET A 200 -17.76 -3.28 0.52
N GLN A 201 -18.33 -2.22 1.09
CA GLN A 201 -17.62 -1.36 2.04
C GLN A 201 -17.22 -2.13 3.30
N LEU A 202 -18.11 -2.97 3.83
CA LEU A 202 -17.81 -3.82 4.99
C LEU A 202 -16.72 -4.84 4.69
N ALA A 203 -16.76 -5.50 3.53
CA ALA A 203 -15.71 -6.41 3.08
C ALA A 203 -14.36 -5.68 3.01
N SER A 204 -14.33 -4.48 2.43
CA SER A 204 -13.14 -3.62 2.35
C SER A 204 -12.62 -3.26 3.75
N GLU A 205 -13.50 -2.84 4.66
CA GLU A 205 -13.17 -2.48 6.04
C GLU A 205 -12.54 -3.65 6.81
N VAL A 206 -13.17 -4.83 6.72
CA VAL A 206 -12.68 -6.06 7.36
C VAL A 206 -11.33 -6.46 6.79
N MET A 207 -11.14 -6.39 5.47
CA MET A 207 -9.85 -6.67 4.83
C MET A 207 -8.77 -5.70 5.31
N LEU A 208 -9.00 -4.40 5.27
CA LEU A 208 -8.02 -3.39 5.68
C LEU A 208 -7.61 -3.57 7.15
N SER A 209 -8.60 -3.75 8.04
CA SER A 209 -8.38 -3.90 9.47
C SER A 209 -7.61 -5.19 9.79
N SER A 210 -8.04 -6.32 9.22
CA SER A 210 -7.39 -7.61 9.49
C SER A 210 -6.00 -7.73 8.89
N VAL A 211 -5.77 -7.25 7.66
CA VAL A 211 -4.41 -7.27 7.08
C VAL A 211 -3.44 -6.46 7.93
N LEU A 212 -3.87 -5.31 8.47
CA LEU A 212 -3.02 -4.50 9.34
C LEU A 212 -2.86 -5.09 10.73
N GLU A 213 -3.90 -5.71 11.28
CA GLU A 213 -3.81 -6.43 12.56
C GLU A 213 -2.74 -7.54 12.50
N TRP A 214 -2.77 -8.36 11.46
CA TRP A 214 -1.88 -9.52 11.32
C TRP A 214 -0.51 -9.18 10.74
N TYR A 215 -0.44 -8.24 9.79
CA TYR A 215 0.74 -8.04 8.95
C TYR A 215 1.33 -6.63 8.98
N ARG A 216 0.91 -5.75 9.91
CA ARG A 216 1.47 -4.39 10.04
C ARG A 216 2.99 -4.32 10.06
N HIS A 217 3.65 -5.28 10.72
CA HIS A 217 5.11 -5.30 10.84
C HIS A 217 5.81 -5.44 9.49
N ARG A 218 5.15 -6.03 8.48
CA ARG A 218 5.66 -6.18 7.12
C ARG A 218 5.40 -4.97 6.24
N ALA A 219 4.53 -4.06 6.68
CA ALA A 219 4.18 -2.86 5.92
C ALA A 219 5.22 -1.75 6.03
N LEU A 220 6.13 -1.79 7.03
CA LEU A 220 7.07 -0.71 7.36
C LEU A 220 7.78 -0.12 6.13
N GLU A 221 8.40 -0.97 5.31
CA GLU A 221 9.17 -0.56 4.13
C GLU A 221 8.31 0.00 2.99
N VAL A 222 7.02 -0.32 2.98
CA VAL A 222 6.07 0.03 1.92
C VAL A 222 5.03 1.07 2.36
N ILE A 223 5.17 1.65 3.56
CA ILE A 223 4.31 2.73 4.07
C ILE A 223 4.21 3.88 3.07
N PRO A 224 5.30 4.38 2.45
CA PRO A 224 5.22 5.48 1.47
C PRO A 224 4.29 5.16 0.29
N GLU A 225 4.39 3.96 -0.26
CA GLU A 225 3.57 3.50 -1.38
C GLU A 225 2.12 3.27 -0.96
N ILE A 226 1.87 2.77 0.26
CA ILE A 226 0.52 2.64 0.82
C ILE A 226 -0.13 4.04 0.94
N MET A 227 0.56 5.01 1.56
CA MET A 227 0.05 6.37 1.72
C MET A 227 -0.23 7.04 0.37
N GLN A 228 0.68 6.88 -0.59
CA GLN A 228 0.51 7.42 -1.93
C GLN A 228 -0.65 6.75 -2.67
N GLY A 229 -0.83 5.44 -2.51
CA GLY A 229 -1.95 4.70 -3.07
C GLY A 229 -3.28 5.16 -2.48
N ILE A 230 -3.39 5.29 -1.15
CA ILE A 230 -4.58 5.83 -0.47
C ILE A 230 -4.89 7.23 -1.00
N TYR A 231 -3.88 8.10 -1.08
CA TYR A 231 -4.04 9.44 -1.63
C TYR A 231 -4.64 9.44 -3.04
N MET A 232 -4.13 8.59 -3.94
CA MET A 232 -4.66 8.47 -5.30
C MET A 232 -6.09 7.91 -5.34
N GLN A 233 -6.45 7.02 -4.42
CA GLN A 233 -7.82 6.47 -4.37
C GLN A 233 -8.83 7.46 -3.79
N LEU A 234 -8.44 8.33 -2.85
CA LEU A 234 -9.35 9.26 -2.18
C LEU A 234 -10.05 10.24 -3.14
N SER A 235 -9.45 10.59 -4.28
CA SER A 235 -10.11 11.42 -5.31
C SER A 235 -11.26 10.70 -6.02
N HIS A 236 -11.29 9.37 -5.97
CA HIS A 236 -12.27 8.50 -6.63
C HIS A 236 -13.32 7.94 -5.66
N ILE A 237 -13.32 8.38 -4.40
CA ILE A 237 -14.26 7.98 -3.37
C ILE A 237 -15.01 9.23 -2.94
N GLN A 238 -16.31 9.33 -3.20
CA GLN A 238 -17.15 10.45 -2.79
C GLN A 238 -17.91 10.16 -1.50
N GLU A 239 -18.34 8.92 -1.29
CA GLU A 239 -19.16 8.53 -0.14
C GLU A 239 -18.42 8.76 1.20
N PRO A 240 -19.00 9.52 2.16
CA PRO A 240 -18.32 9.85 3.42
C PRO A 240 -17.88 8.63 4.24
N ARG A 241 -18.75 7.62 4.37
CA ARG A 241 -18.42 6.38 5.07
C ARG A 241 -17.26 5.64 4.39
N ALA A 242 -17.28 5.55 3.06
CA ALA A 242 -16.20 4.92 2.32
C ALA A 242 -14.86 5.67 2.47
N ARG A 243 -14.90 7.02 2.56
CA ARG A 243 -13.71 7.82 2.86
C ARG A 243 -13.14 7.53 4.25
N GLU A 244 -13.99 7.39 5.26
CA GLU A 244 -13.56 7.01 6.61
C GLU A 244 -12.86 5.64 6.61
N VAL A 245 -13.45 4.65 5.93
CA VAL A 245 -12.86 3.32 5.76
C VAL A 245 -11.52 3.39 5.01
N ALA A 246 -11.43 4.19 3.95
CA ALA A 246 -10.20 4.38 3.18
C ALA A 246 -9.05 5.02 3.97
N LEU A 247 -9.38 5.75 5.05
CA LEU A 247 -8.42 6.40 5.93
C LEU A 247 -8.00 5.49 7.12
N LEU A 248 -8.74 4.41 7.42
CA LEU A 248 -8.40 3.46 8.48
C LEU A 248 -6.94 2.95 8.42
N PRO A 249 -6.36 2.66 7.24
CA PRO A 249 -4.97 2.21 7.19
C PRO A 249 -3.97 3.23 7.71
N ILE A 250 -4.27 4.52 7.55
CA ILE A 250 -3.41 5.61 8.04
C ILE A 250 -3.41 5.60 9.56
N SER A 251 -4.58 5.55 10.19
CA SER A 251 -4.72 5.50 11.65
C SER A 251 -4.11 4.23 12.23
N PHE A 252 -4.35 3.07 11.60
CA PHE A 252 -3.73 1.81 12.02
C PHE A 252 -2.21 1.89 11.93
N LEU A 253 -1.63 2.28 10.79
CA LEU A 253 -0.17 2.35 10.65
C LEU A 253 0.43 3.39 11.60
N ALA A 254 -0.20 4.56 11.76
CA ALA A 254 0.29 5.61 12.66
C ALA A 254 0.38 5.17 14.13
N SER A 255 -0.43 4.19 14.56
CA SER A 255 -0.36 3.65 15.92
C SER A 255 0.92 2.88 16.24
N SER A 256 1.71 2.45 15.24
CA SER A 256 3.03 1.83 15.47
C SER A 256 4.18 2.46 14.70
N PHE A 257 3.90 3.16 13.60
CA PHE A 257 4.90 3.73 12.69
C PHE A 257 4.59 5.21 12.46
N MET A 258 4.37 5.95 13.54
CA MET A 258 3.95 7.36 13.48
C MET A 258 4.91 8.21 12.65
N THR A 259 6.22 8.04 12.87
CA THR A 259 7.25 8.80 12.18
C THR A 259 7.21 8.54 10.67
N GLU A 260 7.16 7.27 10.26
CA GLU A 260 7.14 6.84 8.87
C GLU A 260 5.86 7.28 8.15
N VAL A 261 4.71 7.19 8.83
CA VAL A 261 3.43 7.64 8.28
C VAL A 261 3.43 9.16 8.09
N VAL A 262 3.87 9.94 9.09
CA VAL A 262 3.97 11.41 8.97
C VAL A 262 4.93 11.80 7.84
N VAL A 263 6.09 11.14 7.77
CA VAL A 263 7.08 11.31 6.69
C VAL A 263 6.42 11.06 5.32
N ALA A 264 5.74 9.92 5.15
CA ALA A 264 5.09 9.56 3.91
C ALA A 264 3.97 10.54 3.52
N LEU A 265 3.11 10.94 4.47
CA LEU A 265 2.04 11.91 4.23
C LEU A 265 2.57 13.29 3.81
N LEU A 266 3.70 13.72 4.37
CA LEU A 266 4.36 14.96 3.96
C LEU A 266 4.99 14.87 2.57
N MET A 267 5.32 13.67 2.10
CA MET A 267 5.79 13.43 0.73
C MET A 267 4.64 13.39 -0.30
N CYS A 268 3.44 12.92 0.09
CA CYS A 268 2.26 12.96 -0.78
C CYS A 268 1.92 14.41 -1.21
N PRO A 269 1.42 14.66 -2.43
CA PRO A 269 0.96 16.00 -2.80
C PRO A 269 -0.14 16.43 -1.81
N LEU A 270 0.04 17.55 -1.10
CA LEU A 270 -1.02 18.01 -0.19
C LEU A 270 -2.22 18.40 -1.07
N PRO A 271 -3.45 17.95 -0.75
CA PRO A 271 -4.61 18.42 -1.48
C PRO A 271 -4.77 19.93 -1.23
N LEU A 272 -4.62 20.67 -2.33
CA LEU A 272 -5.23 21.95 -2.70
C LEU A 272 -5.79 22.81 -1.55
N ASP A 273 -5.21 24.00 -1.41
CA ASP A 273 -5.66 25.28 -0.79
C ASP A 273 -6.38 25.27 0.58
N SER A 274 -7.31 24.36 0.83
CA SER A 274 -8.08 24.26 2.08
C SER A 274 -7.28 23.67 3.24
N CYS A 275 -6.34 22.76 2.97
CA CYS A 275 -5.46 22.16 3.97
C CYS A 275 -4.20 22.98 4.23
N VAL A 276 -3.76 23.81 3.28
CA VAL A 276 -2.58 24.69 3.43
C VAL A 276 -2.73 25.59 4.65
N GLY A 277 -3.92 26.15 4.87
CA GLY A 277 -4.21 26.96 6.06
C GLY A 277 -4.07 26.20 7.39
N ARG A 278 -4.41 24.90 7.42
CA ARG A 278 -4.26 24.06 8.63
C ARG A 278 -2.81 23.63 8.82
N VAL A 279 -2.15 23.19 7.75
CA VAL A 279 -0.72 22.81 7.79
C VAL A 279 0.13 24.02 8.18
N ARG A 280 -0.19 25.22 7.70
CA ARG A 280 0.46 26.47 8.11
C ARG A 280 0.35 26.78 9.60
N ARG A 281 -0.77 26.43 10.23
CA ARG A 281 -0.93 26.58 11.68
C ARG A 281 -0.05 25.62 12.48
N ILE A 282 0.26 24.42 11.94
CA ILE A 282 1.04 23.40 12.65
C ILE A 282 2.51 23.37 12.15
N TYR A 283 2.83 24.13 11.11
CA TYR A 283 4.14 24.13 10.46
C TYR A 283 5.32 24.37 11.43
N PRO A 284 5.31 25.39 12.31
CA PRO A 284 6.41 25.60 13.25
C PRO A 284 6.65 24.40 14.16
N GLN A 285 5.58 23.77 14.64
CA GLN A 285 5.63 22.57 15.47
C GLN A 285 6.17 21.37 14.68
N LEU A 286 5.68 21.16 13.45
CA LEU A 286 6.12 20.07 12.58
C LEU A 286 7.59 20.22 12.19
N LEU A 287 8.03 21.42 11.83
CA LEU A 287 9.42 21.68 11.46
C LEU A 287 10.36 21.36 12.63
N LEU A 288 10.06 21.86 13.83
CA LEU A 288 10.87 21.58 15.02
C LEU A 288 10.88 20.10 15.37
N ALA A 289 9.70 19.46 15.37
CA ALA A 289 9.60 18.03 15.62
C ALA A 289 10.44 17.21 14.63
N LEU A 290 10.42 17.55 13.34
CA LEU A 290 11.21 16.87 12.32
C LEU A 290 12.72 17.09 12.51
N LEU A 291 13.17 18.31 12.79
CA LEU A 291 14.59 18.59 13.06
C LEU A 291 15.08 17.80 14.27
N ILE A 292 14.27 17.72 15.33
CA ILE A 292 14.57 16.91 16.50
C ILE A 292 14.60 15.41 16.13
N GLN A 293 13.60 14.91 15.41
CA GLN A 293 13.55 13.50 14.98
C GLN A 293 14.76 13.09 14.14
N VAL A 294 15.23 13.97 13.24
CA VAL A 294 16.49 13.78 12.53
C VAL A 294 17.62 13.56 13.53
N HIS A 295 17.76 14.44 14.53
CA HIS A 295 18.77 14.30 15.58
C HIS A 295 18.67 12.97 16.35
N TYR A 296 17.45 12.50 16.63
CA TYR A 296 17.26 11.21 17.29
C TYR A 296 17.74 10.01 16.46
N HIS A 297 17.51 10.05 15.15
CA HIS A 297 17.80 8.93 14.26
C HIS A 297 19.26 8.89 13.79
N ILE A 298 19.98 10.01 13.86
CA ILE A 298 21.42 10.04 13.55
C ILE A 298 22.23 9.08 14.42
N GLY A 299 21.88 8.97 15.71
CA GLY A 299 22.58 8.11 16.68
C GLY A 299 22.16 6.63 16.65
N LEU A 300 21.17 6.25 15.83
CA LEU A 300 20.66 4.87 15.71
C LEU A 300 21.23 4.13 14.49
N ASN A 301 22.09 4.78 13.70
CA ASN A 301 22.84 4.11 12.65
C ASN A 301 23.77 3.05 13.27
N LEU A 302 23.36 1.78 13.20
CA LEU A 302 24.18 0.63 13.55
C LEU A 302 25.54 0.76 12.82
N PRO A 303 26.69 0.54 13.48
CA PRO A 303 27.95 0.50 12.74
C PRO A 303 27.84 -0.64 11.74
N SER A 304 27.98 -0.32 10.46
CA SER A 304 28.10 -1.31 9.39
C SER A 304 29.10 -2.37 9.84
N ARG A 305 28.61 -3.60 10.08
CA ARG A 305 29.48 -4.75 10.23
C ARG A 305 30.38 -4.77 9.00
N VAL A 306 31.67 -4.59 9.25
CA VAL A 306 32.74 -4.75 8.27
C VAL A 306 32.66 -6.18 7.77
N ALA A 307 31.91 -6.41 6.68
CA ALA A 307 32.04 -7.61 5.90
C ALA A 307 33.33 -7.48 5.05
N PRO A 308 34.16 -8.53 4.96
CA PRO A 308 35.39 -8.45 4.19
C PRO A 308 35.05 -8.26 2.71
N ARG A 309 35.72 -7.29 2.09
CA ARG A 309 35.63 -6.99 0.65
C ARG A 309 35.83 -8.27 -0.17
N LYS A 310 34.87 -8.56 -1.06
CA LYS A 310 35.09 -9.38 -2.24
C LYS A 310 34.51 -8.62 -3.43
N ASP A 311 35.41 -8.18 -4.31
CA ASP A 311 35.10 -7.43 -5.52
C ASP A 311 34.33 -8.29 -6.52
N SER A 312 33.16 -7.82 -6.98
CA SER A 312 32.72 -7.94 -8.37
C SER A 312 31.37 -7.26 -8.62
N LYS A 313 31.41 -6.20 -9.44
CA LYS A 313 30.48 -5.70 -10.47
C LYS A 313 28.96 -5.68 -10.20
N ASP A 314 28.45 -4.44 -10.19
CA ASP A 314 27.15 -3.94 -10.67
C ASP A 314 25.92 -4.81 -10.44
N ASP A 315 25.29 -4.60 -9.28
CA ASP A 315 23.85 -4.79 -9.13
C ASP A 315 23.30 -3.53 -8.42
N ILE A 316 22.49 -2.74 -9.14
CA ILE A 316 21.85 -1.53 -8.60
C ILE A 316 20.70 -2.00 -7.71
N GLN A 317 21.02 -2.35 -6.46
CA GLN A 317 20.01 -2.47 -5.42
C GLN A 317 19.40 -1.08 -5.16
N PRO A 318 18.06 -0.96 -5.03
CA PRO A 318 17.45 0.30 -4.59
C PRO A 318 18.01 0.68 -3.21
N PRO A 319 18.24 1.98 -2.94
CA PRO A 319 18.92 2.40 -1.73
C PRO A 319 18.16 1.90 -0.51
N LEU A 320 18.85 1.12 0.34
CA LEU A 320 18.39 0.69 1.66
C LEU A 320 17.71 1.88 2.36
N PHE A 321 16.57 1.64 3.00
CA PHE A 321 15.87 2.66 3.78
C PHE A 321 16.81 3.20 4.88
N VAL A 322 17.30 4.43 4.71
CA VAL A 322 18.07 5.16 5.73
C VAL A 322 17.13 6.21 6.34
N PRO A 323 16.59 5.96 7.56
CA PRO A 323 15.57 6.82 8.17
C PRO A 323 15.96 8.30 8.21
N VAL A 324 17.24 8.59 8.50
CA VAL A 324 17.78 9.95 8.58
C VAL A 324 17.70 10.69 7.24
N ARG A 325 18.11 10.04 6.14
CA ARG A 325 18.10 10.67 4.80
C ARG A 325 16.67 11.01 4.36
N TRP A 326 15.71 10.17 4.72
CA TRP A 326 14.29 10.43 4.46
C TRP A 326 13.76 11.58 5.30
N MET A 327 14.09 11.66 6.58
CA MET A 327 13.66 12.77 7.44
C MET A 327 14.19 14.13 6.95
N VAL A 328 15.44 14.20 6.50
CA VAL A 328 16.01 15.41 5.88
C VAL A 328 15.21 15.79 4.62
N LYS A 329 14.87 14.81 3.78
CA LYS A 329 14.02 15.04 2.60
C LYS A 329 12.63 15.56 2.96
N VAL A 330 12.08 15.13 4.09
CA VAL A 330 10.79 15.61 4.61
C VAL A 330 10.89 17.03 5.15
N VAL A 331 11.96 17.38 5.87
CA VAL A 331 12.22 18.78 6.28
C VAL A 331 12.26 19.67 5.03
N LYS A 332 13.03 19.29 4.01
CA LYS A 332 13.11 20.02 2.73
C LYS A 332 11.75 20.17 2.05
N THR A 333 10.99 19.09 1.98
CA THR A 333 9.64 19.09 1.37
C THR A 333 8.67 19.98 2.13
N LEU A 334 8.71 19.96 3.47
CA LEU A 334 7.91 20.83 4.32
C LEU A 334 8.25 22.30 4.07
N LEU A 335 9.53 22.69 4.05
CA LEU A 335 9.94 24.07 3.76
C LEU A 335 9.39 24.55 2.40
N LEU A 336 9.59 23.74 1.35
CA LEU A 336 9.12 24.08 0.00
C LEU A 336 7.60 24.24 -0.06
N LYS A 337 6.84 23.34 0.59
CA LYS A 337 5.37 23.40 0.65
C LYS A 337 4.84 24.59 1.42
N MET A 338 5.64 25.13 2.34
CA MET A 338 5.27 26.27 3.18
C MET A 338 5.74 27.62 2.63
N GLY A 339 6.34 27.63 1.43
CA GLY A 339 6.82 28.84 0.76
C GLY A 339 8.23 29.27 1.15
N CYS A 340 8.97 28.45 1.91
CA CYS A 340 10.36 28.70 2.29
C CYS A 340 11.34 28.20 1.21
N SER A 341 11.13 28.63 -0.04
CA SER A 341 11.96 28.20 -1.18
C SER A 341 13.36 28.81 -1.16
N TYR A 342 13.50 30.06 -0.75
CA TYR A 342 14.79 30.76 -0.66
C TYR A 342 15.68 30.18 0.45
N GLU A 343 15.09 29.88 1.60
CA GLU A 343 15.78 29.22 2.71
C GLU A 343 16.25 27.82 2.31
N SER A 344 15.42 27.08 1.58
CA SER A 344 15.76 25.75 1.07
C SER A 344 16.89 25.78 0.05
N ALA A 345 16.89 26.78 -0.86
CA ALA A 345 17.95 26.99 -1.84
C ALA A 345 19.28 27.37 -1.17
N PHE A 346 19.25 28.29 -0.20
CA PHE A 346 20.42 28.66 0.59
C PHE A 346 21.03 27.47 1.32
N LEU A 347 20.19 26.58 1.89
CA LEU A 347 20.69 25.35 2.52
C LEU A 347 21.33 24.40 1.51
N GLU A 348 20.84 24.34 0.27
CA GLU A 348 21.45 23.54 -0.78
C GLU A 348 22.85 24.07 -1.14
N GLU A 349 22.97 25.39 -1.36
CA GLU A 349 24.23 26.06 -1.71
C GLU A 349 25.31 25.89 -0.64
N GLN A 350 24.91 25.88 0.63
CA GLN A 350 25.82 25.73 1.77
C GLN A 350 26.06 24.25 2.16
N GLY A 351 25.54 23.28 1.39
CA GLY A 351 25.63 21.85 1.72
C GLY A 351 24.90 21.45 3.02
N GLY A 352 24.00 22.31 3.51
CA GLY A 352 23.31 22.16 4.79
C GLY A 352 22.47 20.89 4.90
N TRP A 353 21.90 20.41 3.78
CA TRP A 353 21.11 19.17 3.77
C TRP A 353 21.93 17.92 4.08
N GLU A 354 23.18 17.85 3.60
CA GLU A 354 24.08 16.74 3.92
C GLU A 354 24.52 16.79 5.38
N LEU A 355 24.85 17.99 5.87
CA LEU A 355 25.24 18.24 7.26
C LEU A 355 24.12 17.87 8.24
N MET A 356 22.85 18.04 7.84
CA MET A 356 21.69 17.78 8.70
C MET A 356 21.56 16.30 9.07
N GLY A 357 22.01 15.40 8.21
CA GLY A 357 21.97 13.95 8.42
C GLY A 357 23.19 13.36 9.12
N GLN A 358 24.20 14.17 9.49
CA GLN A 358 25.46 13.73 10.08
C GLN A 358 25.54 14.10 11.58
N ALA A 359 26.08 13.20 12.41
CA ALA A 359 26.10 13.35 13.87
C ALA A 359 26.86 14.59 14.33
N GLU A 360 28.01 14.84 13.73
CA GLU A 360 28.93 15.90 14.14
C GLU A 360 28.55 17.28 13.60
N SER A 361 27.58 17.36 12.68
CA SER A 361 27.23 18.60 11.99
C SER A 361 25.74 18.90 11.94
N HIS A 362 24.87 18.09 12.55
CA HIS A 362 23.43 18.34 12.60
C HIS A 362 23.12 19.75 13.12
N TYR A 363 23.75 20.16 14.23
CA TYR A 363 23.57 21.50 14.80
C TYR A 363 23.99 22.61 13.81
N ARG A 364 25.04 22.40 13.01
CA ARG A 364 25.49 23.38 12.00
C ARG A 364 24.43 23.57 10.92
N ALA A 365 23.81 22.48 10.46
CA ALA A 365 22.72 22.55 9.50
C ALA A 365 21.50 23.30 10.06
N VAL A 366 21.16 23.05 11.33
CA VAL A 366 20.06 23.74 12.03
C VAL A 366 20.36 25.24 12.16
N SER A 367 21.59 25.62 12.51
CA SER A 367 22.00 27.02 12.54
C SER A 367 21.97 27.67 11.15
N LEU A 368 22.42 26.98 10.10
CA LEU A 368 22.28 27.49 8.72
C LEU A 368 20.82 27.72 8.33
N LEU A 369 19.90 26.85 8.76
CA LEU A 369 18.46 27.01 8.56
C LEU A 369 17.94 28.26 9.27
N ALA A 370 18.30 28.44 10.55
CA ALA A 370 17.92 29.60 11.33
C ALA A 370 18.43 30.90 10.71
N ARG A 371 19.69 30.93 10.25
CA ARG A 371 20.29 32.06 9.51
C ARG A 371 19.51 32.38 8.25
N ALA A 372 19.15 31.36 7.47
CA ALA A 372 18.38 31.53 6.25
C ALA A 372 16.99 32.12 6.55
N MET A 373 16.32 31.61 7.59
CA MET A 373 15.01 32.12 8.01
C MET A 373 15.04 33.57 8.47
N VAL A 374 16.11 34.00 9.15
CA VAL A 374 16.34 35.41 9.49
C VAL A 374 16.59 36.24 8.22
N HIS A 375 17.52 35.78 7.37
CA HIS A 375 17.93 36.50 6.17
C HIS A 375 16.77 36.75 5.19
N TYR A 376 15.90 35.75 5.02
CA TYR A 376 14.75 35.81 4.10
C TYR A 376 13.44 36.21 4.80
N SER A 377 13.49 36.71 6.04
CA SER A 377 12.31 37.21 6.77
C SER A 377 11.15 36.21 6.85
N CYS A 378 11.46 34.97 7.25
CA CYS A 378 10.49 33.89 7.36
C CYS A 378 9.35 34.29 8.33
N GLN A 379 8.11 34.32 7.85
CA GLN A 379 6.94 34.79 8.60
C GLN A 379 6.62 33.96 9.86
N GLU A 380 7.19 32.77 9.94
CA GLU A 380 6.92 31.80 11.01
C GLU A 380 8.02 31.80 12.09
N LEU A 381 9.09 32.60 11.90
CA LEU A 381 10.26 32.65 12.78
C LEU A 381 9.89 32.94 14.24
N CYS A 382 9.05 33.94 14.50
CA CYS A 382 8.62 34.28 15.86
C CYS A 382 7.91 33.10 16.54
N ARG A 383 7.06 32.38 15.81
CA ARG A 383 6.33 31.21 16.33
C ARG A 383 7.28 30.06 16.64
N ILE A 384 8.31 29.86 15.80
CA ILE A 384 9.37 28.88 16.04
C ILE A 384 10.13 29.24 17.33
N LEU A 385 10.54 30.50 17.51
CA LEU A 385 11.26 30.94 18.71
C LEU A 385 10.46 30.68 20.00
N TYR A 386 9.15 30.96 20.01
CA TYR A 386 8.30 30.65 21.15
C TYR A 386 8.25 29.15 21.48
N LEU A 387 8.28 28.29 20.47
CA LEU A 387 8.27 26.84 20.65
C LEU A 387 9.62 26.28 21.11
N LEU A 388 10.73 27.01 20.92
CA LEU A 388 12.06 26.60 21.38
C LEU A 388 12.25 26.73 22.90
N ILE A 389 11.57 27.69 23.54
CA ILE A 389 11.68 27.96 24.98
C ILE A 389 11.45 26.68 25.83
N PRO A 390 10.31 25.96 25.69
CA PRO A 390 10.09 24.75 26.49
C PRO A 390 11.08 23.62 26.16
N LEU A 391 11.62 23.58 24.93
CA LEU A 391 12.63 22.60 24.52
C LEU A 391 13.99 22.87 25.17
N LEU A 392 14.36 24.14 25.33
CA LEU A 392 15.57 24.56 26.02
C LEU A 392 15.48 24.30 27.53
N GLU A 393 14.33 24.61 28.13
CA GLU A 393 14.14 24.50 29.59
C GLU A 393 13.95 23.05 30.06
N ARG A 394 13.13 22.27 29.34
CA ARG A 394 12.63 20.95 29.81
C ARG A 394 12.94 19.80 28.87
N GLY A 395 13.51 20.06 27.70
CA GLY A 395 13.90 19.02 26.74
C GLY A 395 15.10 18.20 27.23
N ASP A 396 15.28 17.03 26.61
CA ASP A 396 16.50 16.24 26.80
C ASP A 396 17.69 16.85 26.02
N GLU A 397 18.86 16.20 26.06
CA GLU A 397 20.07 16.67 25.39
C GLU A 397 19.87 16.93 23.89
N ARG A 398 19.14 16.06 23.18
CA ARG A 398 18.90 16.22 21.72
C ARG A 398 18.01 17.42 21.43
N HIS A 399 16.96 17.60 22.23
CA HIS A 399 16.11 18.79 22.16
C HIS A 399 16.92 20.07 22.43
N LYS A 400 17.73 20.10 23.49
CA LYS A 400 18.52 21.27 23.88
C LYS A 400 19.57 21.64 22.84
N ILE A 401 20.28 20.67 22.27
CA ILE A 401 21.29 20.93 21.23
C ILE A 401 20.63 21.52 19.98
N THR A 402 19.57 20.88 19.46
CA THR A 402 18.86 21.37 18.27
C THR A 402 18.24 22.75 18.52
N ALA A 403 17.64 22.96 19.70
CA ALA A 403 17.04 24.24 20.06
C ALA A 403 18.08 25.35 20.24
N THR A 404 19.20 25.07 20.90
CA THR A 404 20.29 26.04 21.11
C THR A 404 20.92 26.44 19.78
N ALA A 405 21.17 25.47 18.89
CA ALA A 405 21.71 25.71 17.56
C ALA A 405 20.85 26.66 16.72
N PHE A 406 19.52 26.54 16.85
CA PHE A 406 18.58 27.45 16.21
C PHE A 406 18.56 28.81 16.92
N PHE A 407 18.43 28.82 18.25
CA PHE A 407 18.22 30.03 19.04
C PHE A 407 19.41 31.00 19.02
N VAL A 408 20.64 30.48 19.08
CA VAL A 408 21.86 31.30 19.09
C VAL A 408 22.04 32.10 17.79
N GLU A 409 21.64 31.51 16.66
CA GLU A 409 21.78 32.15 15.35
C GLU A 409 20.75 33.27 15.14
N VAL A 410 19.56 33.17 15.76
CA VAL A 410 18.49 34.18 15.68
C VAL A 410 18.69 35.32 16.70
N GLY A 411 19.92 35.51 17.19
CA GLY A 411 20.25 36.47 18.26
C GLY A 411 19.67 37.88 18.10
N PRO A 412 19.71 38.70 19.17
CA PRO A 412 18.83 39.86 19.42
C PRO A 412 18.81 41.02 18.40
N GLY A 413 19.57 40.94 17.30
CA GLY A 413 19.50 41.89 16.18
C GLY A 413 18.50 41.53 15.07
N ALA A 414 17.80 40.40 15.20
CA ALA A 414 16.87 39.87 14.18
C ALA A 414 15.37 40.01 14.53
N LEU A 415 15.04 40.52 15.73
CA LEU A 415 13.66 40.73 16.20
C LEU A 415 13.24 42.20 16.15
#